data_AF-A0A2D4PL75-F1
#
_entry.id   AF-A0A2D4PL75-F1
#
_cell.length_a   1.000
_cell.length_b   1.000
_cell.length_c   1.000
_cell.angle_alpha   90.00
_cell.angle_beta   90.00
_cell.angle_gamma   90.00
#
_symmetry.space_group_name_H-M   'P 1'
#
loop_
_entity.id
_entity.type
_entity.pdbx_description
1 polymer ?
#
loop_
_entity_poly.entity_id
_entity_poly.type
_entity_poly.pdbx_seq_one_letter_code
_entity_poly.pdbx_strand_id
1 'polypeptide(L)'
;FIDKLYEKNRRKIHSVVHFFFFLVPGIRLCLDIVGCIEGKQTFCSDILERDYLLGIAPGGLREQNFSNENYNLEWSTHSGFAKVALKNKVPIIPMFTENLREAYRTVGNTWLSKWLYEHFRFLVLPIYGGFPVKLRTYIGEPIPYDPNLTAKELAEKTKIAIENLRDRHQKLPGNILRALLDRFDKNKKDA
;
A
#
# COMPACT_ATOMS: atom_id res chain seq x y z
N PHE A 1 6.10 -6.98 -13.82
CA PHE A 1 5.21 -5.80 -13.91
C PHE A 1 6.02 -4.52 -14.02
N ILE A 2 6.89 -4.24 -13.04
CA ILE A 2 7.76 -3.05 -13.00
C ILE A 2 8.62 -2.92 -14.27
N ASP A 3 9.29 -3.99 -14.68
CA ASP A 3 10.17 -3.95 -15.86
C ASP A 3 9.41 -3.64 -17.16
N LYS A 4 8.24 -4.26 -17.36
CA LYS A 4 7.37 -3.99 -18.51
C LYS A 4 6.84 -2.55 -18.52
N LEU A 5 6.55 -2.00 -17.34
CA LEU A 5 6.09 -0.62 -17.21
C LEU A 5 7.23 0.37 -17.50
N TYR A 6 8.43 0.06 -17.03
CA TYR A 6 9.63 0.83 -17.31
C TYR A 6 10.00 0.78 -18.80
N GLU A 7 9.90 -0.37 -19.44
CA GLU A 7 10.17 -0.52 -20.88
C GLU A 7 9.22 0.34 -21.73
N LYS A 8 7.94 0.39 -21.36
CA LYS A 8 6.92 1.14 -22.09
C LYS A 8 6.98 2.65 -21.86
N ASN A 9 7.11 3.07 -20.60
CA ASN A 9 6.97 4.49 -20.23
C ASN A 9 8.30 5.17 -19.94
N ARG A 10 9.40 4.40 -19.78
CA ARG A 10 10.73 4.87 -19.31
C ARG A 10 10.71 5.56 -17.94
N ARG A 11 9.61 5.43 -17.19
CA ARG A 11 9.44 5.98 -15.84
C ARG A 11 9.78 4.94 -14.79
N LYS A 12 10.73 5.26 -13.90
CA LYS A 12 11.07 4.42 -12.74
C LYS A 12 9.97 4.51 -11.68
N ILE A 13 9.74 3.42 -10.96
CA ILE A 13 8.80 3.37 -9.83
C ILE A 13 9.63 3.42 -8.55
N HIS A 14 9.28 4.37 -7.68
CA HIS A 14 9.83 4.48 -6.34
C HIS A 14 8.76 4.12 -5.31
N SER A 15 9.10 3.35 -4.28
CA SER A 15 8.16 2.98 -3.22
C SER A 15 8.51 3.68 -1.92
N VAL A 16 7.52 4.23 -1.24
CA VAL A 16 7.72 4.89 0.06
C VAL A 16 7.80 3.84 1.17
N VAL A 17 8.87 3.88 1.95
CA VAL A 17 9.09 2.98 3.10
C VAL A 17 9.19 3.79 4.38
N HIS A 18 8.74 3.19 5.49
CA HIS A 18 8.81 3.82 6.80
C HIS A 18 10.27 4.09 7.21
N PHE A 19 10.53 5.26 7.79
CA PHE A 19 11.89 5.71 8.15
C PHE A 19 12.67 4.69 9.00
N PHE A 20 11.97 3.93 9.84
CA PHE A 20 12.57 2.89 10.68
C PHE A 20 13.48 1.91 9.90
N PHE A 21 13.12 1.54 8.67
CA PHE A 21 13.93 0.60 7.89
C PHE A 21 15.27 1.21 7.44
N PHE A 22 15.37 2.53 7.34
CA PHE A 22 16.61 3.24 7.02
C PHE A 22 17.57 3.35 8.23
N LEU A 23 17.08 3.13 9.45
CA LEU A 23 17.91 3.08 10.66
C LEU A 23 18.63 1.74 10.83
N VAL A 24 18.13 0.67 10.22
CA VAL A 24 18.71 -0.67 10.34
C VAL A 24 19.94 -0.77 9.43
N PRO A 25 21.14 -1.06 9.96
CA PRO A 25 22.34 -1.24 9.15
C PRO A 25 22.15 -2.35 8.11
N GLY A 26 22.64 -2.13 6.89
CA GLY A 26 22.55 -3.09 5.78
C GLY A 26 21.24 -3.03 4.99
N ILE A 27 20.09 -2.79 5.63
CA ILE A 27 18.79 -2.68 4.93
C ILE A 27 18.74 -1.46 4.01
N ARG A 28 19.36 -0.34 4.43
CA ARG A 28 19.42 0.89 3.64
C ARG A 28 19.96 0.67 2.22
N LEU A 29 21.06 -0.07 2.08
CA LEU A 29 21.66 -0.36 0.77
C LEU A 29 20.70 -1.15 -0.12
N CYS A 30 20.00 -2.14 0.45
CA CYS A 30 19.00 -2.91 -0.27
C CYS A 30 17.83 -2.03 -0.72
N LEU A 31 17.35 -1.13 0.14
CA LEU A 31 16.26 -0.21 -0.18
C LEU A 31 16.65 0.76 -1.30
N ASP A 32 17.87 1.29 -1.28
CA ASP A 32 18.37 2.21 -2.30
C ASP A 32 18.43 1.53 -3.68
N ILE A 33 18.87 0.26 -3.73
CA ILE A 33 18.90 -0.54 -4.98
C ILE A 33 17.49 -0.79 -5.53
N VAL A 34 16.53 -1.07 -4.65
CA VAL A 34 15.13 -1.35 -5.02
C VAL A 34 14.36 -0.05 -5.35
N GLY A 35 14.96 1.12 -5.13
CA GLY A 35 14.34 2.41 -5.40
C GLY A 35 13.36 2.85 -4.30
N CYS A 36 13.50 2.32 -3.09
CA CYS A 36 12.69 2.73 -1.95
C CYS A 36 13.15 4.08 -1.39
N ILE A 37 12.21 4.99 -1.14
CA ILE A 37 12.49 6.33 -0.60
C ILE A 37 11.94 6.47 0.82
N GLU A 38 12.54 7.38 1.58
CA GLU A 38 12.03 7.77 2.88
C GLU A 38 10.69 8.51 2.74
N GLY A 39 9.71 8.19 3.59
CA GLY A 39 8.37 8.79 3.58
C GLY A 39 8.26 10.27 3.98
N LYS A 40 9.28 11.09 3.72
CA LYS A 40 9.17 12.55 3.84
C LYS A 40 8.53 13.13 2.59
N GLN A 41 7.67 14.13 2.78
CA GLN A 41 6.94 14.79 1.68
C GLN A 41 7.86 15.48 0.66
N THR A 42 9.03 15.94 1.10
CA THR A 42 10.05 16.56 0.23
C THR A 42 10.56 15.55 -0.79
N PHE A 43 11.07 14.39 -0.36
CA PHE A 43 11.54 13.34 -1.26
C PHE A 43 10.43 12.85 -2.20
N CYS A 44 9.20 12.75 -1.70
CA CYS A 44 8.07 12.38 -2.56
C CYS A 44 7.80 13.42 -3.65
N SER A 45 7.94 14.72 -3.34
CA SER A 45 7.77 15.79 -4.34
C SER A 45 8.89 15.77 -5.36
N ASP A 46 10.16 15.64 -4.93
CA ASP A 46 11.32 15.60 -5.82
C ASP A 46 11.23 14.46 -6.85
N ILE A 47 10.70 13.30 -6.45
CA ILE A 47 10.50 12.15 -7.35
C ILE A 47 9.41 12.45 -8.38
N LEU A 48 8.32 13.08 -7.97
CA LEU A 48 7.21 13.44 -8.86
C LEU A 48 7.62 14.56 -9.84
N GLU A 49 8.41 15.53 -9.40
CA GLU A 49 8.96 16.60 -10.25
C GLU A 49 9.89 16.06 -11.35
N ARG A 50 10.58 14.94 -11.08
CA ARG A 50 11.43 14.23 -12.06
C ARG A 50 10.65 13.33 -13.01
N ASP A 51 9.32 13.43 -13.01
CA ASP A 51 8.40 12.58 -13.78
C ASP A 51 8.55 11.08 -13.50
N TYR A 52 8.93 10.70 -12.27
CA TYR A 52 8.90 9.31 -11.86
C TYR A 52 7.56 8.91 -11.25
N LEU A 53 7.34 7.60 -11.10
CA LEU A 53 6.14 7.05 -10.49
C LEU A 53 6.40 6.79 -9.02
N LEU A 54 5.40 7.07 -8.19
CA LEU A 54 5.50 6.96 -6.74
C LEU A 54 4.42 5.99 -6.20
N GLY A 55 4.86 4.88 -5.63
CA GLY A 55 4.03 3.92 -4.93
C GLY A 55 3.97 4.23 -3.44
N ILE A 56 2.76 4.47 -2.92
CA ILE A 56 2.52 4.77 -1.51
C ILE A 56 1.49 3.81 -0.95
N ALA A 57 1.79 3.19 0.19
CA ALA A 57 0.79 2.51 1.02
C ALA A 57 0.24 3.51 2.05
N PRO A 58 -0.98 4.06 1.85
CA PRO A 58 -1.51 5.18 2.65
C PRO A 58 -1.68 4.86 4.14
N GLY A 59 -2.00 3.60 4.48
CA GLY A 59 -2.13 3.14 5.86
C GLY A 59 -0.79 2.89 6.57
N GLY A 60 0.31 2.82 5.82
CA GLY A 60 1.67 2.64 6.33
C GLY A 60 1.81 1.49 7.32
N LEU A 61 2.67 1.70 8.33
CA LEU A 61 2.97 0.68 9.35
C LEU A 61 1.76 0.35 10.23
N ARG A 62 0.83 1.31 10.43
CA ARG A 62 -0.39 1.10 11.24
C ARG A 62 -1.29 0.07 10.58
N GLU A 63 -1.58 0.23 9.29
CA GLU A 63 -2.39 -0.72 8.55
C GLU A 63 -1.70 -2.08 8.42
N GLN A 64 -0.39 -2.10 8.18
CA GLN A 64 0.38 -3.34 8.15
C GLN A 64 0.23 -4.14 9.46
N ASN A 65 0.30 -3.44 10.60
CA ASN A 65 0.22 -4.06 11.92
C ASN A 65 -1.20 -4.54 12.28
N PHE A 66 -2.22 -3.72 12.01
CA PHE A 66 -3.56 -3.90 12.58
C PHE A 66 -4.66 -4.29 11.60
N SER A 67 -4.37 -4.36 10.30
CA SER A 67 -5.31 -4.90 9.32
C SER A 67 -5.60 -6.38 9.61
N ASN A 68 -6.83 -6.82 9.40
CA ASN A 68 -7.32 -8.17 9.71
C ASN A 68 -7.82 -8.89 8.45
N GLU A 69 -8.45 -10.07 8.60
CA GLU A 69 -9.03 -10.79 7.46
C GLU A 69 -10.16 -10.06 6.74
N ASN A 70 -10.72 -9.01 7.35
CA ASN A 70 -11.78 -8.21 6.75
C ASN A 70 -11.22 -7.12 5.83
N TYR A 71 -9.89 -6.99 5.71
CA TYR A 71 -9.25 -5.99 4.86
C TYR A 71 -9.75 -4.56 5.14
N ASN A 72 -9.98 -4.26 6.42
CA ASN A 72 -10.34 -2.91 6.84
C ASN A 72 -9.15 -1.97 6.61
N LEU A 73 -9.41 -0.83 5.97
CA LEU A 73 -8.40 0.19 5.75
C LEU A 73 -8.23 1.03 7.02
N GLU A 74 -7.00 1.12 7.52
CA GLU A 74 -6.68 1.65 8.85
C GLU A 74 -5.86 2.95 8.75
N TRP A 75 -6.33 3.91 7.95
CA TRP A 75 -5.58 5.13 7.63
C TRP A 75 -5.66 6.20 8.73
N SER A 76 -6.51 6.02 9.75
CA SER A 76 -6.76 7.01 10.81
C SER A 76 -7.02 8.40 10.20
N THR A 77 -6.19 9.41 10.51
CA THR A 77 -6.25 10.77 9.97
C THR A 77 -5.13 11.07 8.96
N HIS A 78 -4.39 10.05 8.54
CA HIS A 78 -3.23 10.20 7.66
C HIS A 78 -3.65 10.57 6.24
N SER A 79 -3.39 11.81 5.88
CA SER A 79 -3.62 12.39 4.54
C SER A 79 -2.32 12.89 3.89
N GLY A 80 -1.17 12.37 4.34
CA GLY A 80 0.15 12.82 3.87
C GLY A 80 0.34 12.64 2.36
N PHE A 81 -0.08 11.49 1.83
CA PHE A 81 -0.03 11.20 0.40
C PHE A 81 -0.89 12.17 -0.42
N ALA A 82 -2.09 12.50 0.08
CA ALA A 82 -3.00 13.43 -0.57
C ALA A 82 -2.43 14.86 -0.60
N LYS A 83 -1.74 15.30 0.46
CA LYS A 83 -1.02 16.58 0.47
C LYS A 83 0.08 16.62 -0.60
N VAL A 84 0.85 15.54 -0.74
CA VAL A 84 1.89 15.42 -1.79
C VAL A 84 1.25 15.47 -3.18
N ALA A 85 0.16 14.74 -3.40
CA ALA A 85 -0.52 14.71 -4.68
C ALA A 85 -1.08 16.09 -5.09
N LEU A 86 -1.75 16.79 -4.16
CA LEU A 86 -2.28 18.14 -4.39
C LEU A 86 -1.17 19.16 -4.66
N LYS A 87 -0.07 19.09 -3.90
CA LYS A 87 1.09 19.99 -4.08
C LYS A 87 1.72 19.83 -5.47
N ASN A 88 1.87 18.60 -5.94
CA ASN A 88 2.52 18.28 -7.22
C ASN A 88 1.53 18.24 -8.40
N LYS A 89 0.23 18.47 -8.16
CA LYS A 89 -0.84 18.45 -9.18
C LYS A 89 -0.89 17.15 -9.98
N VAL A 90 -0.64 16.02 -9.32
CA VAL A 90 -0.62 14.69 -9.95
C VAL A 90 -1.90 13.91 -9.66
N PRO A 91 -2.36 13.06 -10.60
CA PRO A 91 -3.47 12.15 -10.34
C PRO A 91 -3.05 11.02 -9.40
N ILE A 92 -4.01 10.48 -8.66
CA ILE A 92 -3.83 9.29 -7.81
C ILE A 92 -4.45 8.09 -8.51
N ILE A 93 -3.70 7.01 -8.66
CA ILE A 93 -4.22 5.76 -9.22
C ILE A 93 -4.40 4.77 -8.06
N PRO A 94 -5.65 4.45 -7.66
CA PRO A 94 -5.90 3.49 -6.59
C PRO A 94 -5.54 2.08 -7.06
N MET A 95 -4.93 1.30 -6.16
CA MET A 95 -4.58 -0.09 -6.44
C MET A 95 -4.93 -0.99 -5.25
N PHE A 96 -5.37 -2.20 -5.55
CA PHE A 96 -5.69 -3.22 -4.55
C PHE A 96 -5.06 -4.56 -4.93
N THR A 97 -4.51 -5.30 -3.98
CA THR A 97 -3.95 -6.63 -4.23
C THR A 97 -4.71 -7.70 -3.46
N GLU A 98 -5.38 -8.59 -4.18
CA GLU A 98 -6.12 -9.75 -3.65
C GLU A 98 -5.17 -10.72 -2.96
N ASN A 99 -5.65 -11.33 -1.87
CA ASN A 99 -4.95 -12.33 -1.05
C ASN A 99 -3.67 -11.86 -0.33
N LEU A 100 -3.39 -10.56 -0.27
CA LEU A 100 -2.18 -10.05 0.38
C LEU A 100 -2.12 -10.39 1.89
N ARG A 101 -3.26 -10.35 2.60
CA ARG A 101 -3.36 -10.72 4.03
C ARG A 101 -3.32 -12.23 4.27
N GLU A 102 -3.64 -13.04 3.27
CA GLU A 102 -3.50 -14.50 3.32
C GLU A 102 -2.07 -14.91 3.03
N ALA A 103 -1.36 -14.16 2.18
CA ALA A 103 0.07 -14.35 1.98
C ALA A 103 0.87 -14.02 3.25
N TYR A 104 0.51 -12.93 3.93
CA TYR A 104 1.20 -12.43 5.11
C TYR A 104 0.21 -11.98 6.20
N ARG A 105 0.36 -12.53 7.40
CA ARG A 105 -0.44 -12.18 8.57
C ARG A 105 0.43 -11.60 9.67
N THR A 106 -0.12 -10.62 10.36
CA THR A 106 0.53 -10.02 11.51
C THR A 106 0.04 -10.69 12.79
N VAL A 107 0.97 -11.06 13.68
CA VAL A 107 0.65 -11.57 15.02
C VAL A 107 0.60 -10.42 16.01
N GLY A 108 -0.26 -10.56 17.02
CA GLY A 108 -0.21 -9.68 18.19
C GLY A 108 -1.08 -8.44 18.07
N ASN A 109 -2.17 -8.48 17.28
CA ASN A 109 -3.19 -7.43 17.25
C ASN A 109 -4.02 -7.44 18.56
N THR A 110 -3.41 -6.98 19.65
CA THR A 110 -4.03 -6.86 20.98
C THR A 110 -4.17 -5.39 21.37
N TRP A 111 -5.02 -5.10 22.36
CA TRP A 111 -5.13 -3.74 22.90
C TRP A 111 -3.78 -3.17 23.38
N LEU A 112 -2.96 -3.98 24.05
CA LEU A 112 -1.63 -3.58 24.51
C LEU A 112 -0.71 -3.21 23.35
N SER A 113 -0.72 -4.00 22.26
CA SER A 113 0.09 -3.71 21.07
C SER A 113 -0.32 -2.41 20.37
N LYS A 114 -1.63 -2.10 20.34
CA LYS A 114 -2.17 -0.86 19.78
C LYS A 114 -1.71 0.33 20.61
N TRP A 115 -1.87 0.23 21.93
CA TRP A 115 -1.39 1.25 22.86
C TRP A 115 0.13 1.50 22.71
N LEU A 116 0.92 0.42 22.65
CA LEU A 116 2.36 0.51 22.48
C LEU A 116 2.75 1.15 21.14
N TYR A 117 2.07 0.77 20.05
CA TYR A 117 2.27 1.38 18.74
C TYR A 117 1.91 2.87 18.74
N GLU A 118 0.80 3.26 19.36
CA GLU A 118 0.38 4.66 19.39
C GLU A 118 1.36 5.55 20.16
N HIS A 119 2.03 4.99 21.16
CA HIS A 119 3.06 5.67 21.96
C HIS A 119 4.42 5.77 21.24
N PHE A 120 4.91 4.66 20.67
CA PHE A 120 6.26 4.59 20.10
C PHE A 120 6.31 4.84 18.58
N ARG A 121 5.24 4.53 17.84
CA ARG A 121 5.03 4.76 16.39
C ARG A 121 6.08 4.16 15.43
N PHE A 122 7.07 3.42 15.93
CA PHE A 122 8.05 2.66 15.12
C PHE A 122 7.93 1.13 15.31
N LEU A 123 6.99 0.67 16.13
CA LEU A 123 6.83 -0.75 16.44
C LEU A 123 6.35 -1.53 15.21
N VAL A 124 7.18 -2.44 14.71
CA VAL A 124 6.80 -3.42 13.68
C VAL A 124 6.41 -4.71 14.38
N LEU A 125 5.16 -5.15 14.21
CA LEU A 125 4.72 -6.42 14.80
C LEU A 125 5.25 -7.62 13.98
N PRO A 126 5.48 -8.79 14.62
CA PRO A 126 5.92 -9.98 13.92
C PRO A 126 4.94 -10.39 12.82
N ILE A 127 5.46 -10.66 11.64
CA ILE A 127 4.71 -11.12 10.47
C ILE A 127 5.06 -12.58 10.24
N TYR A 128 4.04 -13.42 10.08
CA TYR A 128 4.19 -14.80 9.61
C TYR A 128 3.47 -14.96 8.28
N GLY A 129 3.96 -15.86 7.43
CA GLY A 129 3.41 -16.05 6.11
C GLY A 129 4.47 -16.42 5.10
N GLY A 130 4.35 -15.88 3.89
CA GLY A 130 5.01 -16.40 2.69
C GLY A 130 4.25 -17.57 2.08
N PHE A 131 2.95 -17.67 2.37
CA PHE A 131 2.12 -18.70 1.77
C PHE A 131 2.04 -18.47 0.26
N PRO A 132 2.18 -19.54 -0.56
CA PRO A 132 2.12 -19.44 -2.00
C PRO A 132 0.65 -19.29 -2.42
N VAL A 133 0.00 -18.19 -2.08
CA VAL A 133 -1.34 -17.83 -2.58
C VAL A 133 -1.22 -17.13 -3.94
N LYS A 134 -2.33 -16.95 -4.64
CA LYS A 134 -2.35 -16.17 -5.89
C LYS A 134 -2.57 -14.69 -5.55
N LEU A 135 -1.58 -13.86 -5.83
CA LEU A 135 -1.71 -12.40 -5.71
C LEU A 135 -2.15 -11.83 -7.06
N ARG A 136 -3.24 -11.06 -7.06
CA ARG A 136 -3.71 -10.30 -8.22
C ARG A 136 -3.85 -8.84 -7.84
N THR A 137 -3.15 -7.97 -8.56
CA THR A 137 -3.22 -6.53 -8.35
C THR A 137 -4.20 -5.93 -9.36
N TYR A 138 -5.26 -5.30 -8.85
CA TYR A 138 -6.27 -4.58 -9.61
C TYR A 138 -5.96 -3.08 -9.54
N ILE A 139 -5.96 -2.44 -10.70
CA ILE A 139 -5.70 -1.01 -10.87
C ILE A 139 -7.05 -0.34 -11.13
N GLY A 140 -7.42 0.62 -10.30
CA GLY A 140 -8.65 1.38 -10.48
C GLY A 140 -8.48 2.62 -11.34
N GLU A 141 -9.60 3.31 -11.58
CA GLU A 141 -9.62 4.53 -12.37
C GLU A 141 -8.81 5.65 -11.71
N PRO A 142 -8.01 6.42 -12.48
CA PRO A 142 -7.27 7.56 -11.95
C PRO A 142 -8.21 8.61 -11.35
N ILE A 143 -7.91 9.06 -10.14
CA ILE A 143 -8.53 10.22 -9.51
C ILE A 143 -7.74 11.46 -9.98
N PRO A 144 -8.32 12.31 -10.85
CA PRO A 144 -7.62 13.47 -11.38
C PRO A 144 -7.37 14.52 -10.29
N TYR A 145 -6.39 15.40 -10.55
CA TYR A 145 -6.17 16.57 -9.70
C TYR A 145 -7.37 17.51 -9.77
N ASP A 146 -7.86 17.92 -8.60
CA ASP A 146 -8.91 18.93 -8.45
C ASP A 146 -8.43 19.97 -7.41
N PRO A 147 -8.26 21.25 -7.81
CA PRO A 147 -7.78 22.30 -6.92
C PRO A 147 -8.76 22.63 -5.79
N ASN A 148 -10.04 22.25 -5.90
CA ASN A 148 -11.06 22.55 -4.91
C ASN A 148 -11.10 21.51 -3.77
N LEU A 149 -10.44 20.35 -3.94
CA LEU A 149 -10.44 19.30 -2.93
C LEU A 149 -9.40 19.56 -1.85
N THR A 150 -9.83 19.41 -0.61
CA THR A 150 -8.91 19.33 0.52
C THR A 150 -8.17 17.98 0.54
N ALA A 151 -7.01 17.94 1.20
CA ALA A 151 -6.26 16.69 1.34
C ALA A 151 -7.05 15.59 2.07
N LYS A 152 -7.99 15.97 2.95
CA LYS A 152 -8.86 15.01 3.65
C LYS A 152 -9.91 14.43 2.70
N GLU A 153 -10.57 15.26 1.90
CA GLU A 153 -11.56 14.78 0.92
C GLU A 153 -10.91 13.93 -0.17
N LEU A 154 -9.72 14.30 -0.63
CA LEU A 154 -8.97 13.49 -1.58
C LEU A 154 -8.59 12.14 -0.98
N ALA A 155 -8.17 12.12 0.29
CA ALA A 155 -7.88 10.87 1.00
C ALA A 155 -9.14 9.99 1.12
N GLU A 156 -10.29 10.58 1.46
CA GLU A 156 -11.55 9.84 1.57
C GLU A 156 -12.02 9.30 0.21
N LYS A 157 -11.96 10.10 -0.86
CA LYS A 157 -12.24 9.64 -2.23
C LYS A 157 -11.34 8.47 -2.63
N THR A 158 -10.05 8.55 -2.30
CA THR A 158 -9.08 7.47 -2.56
C THR A 158 -9.42 6.22 -1.76
N LYS A 159 -9.82 6.39 -0.49
CA LYS A 159 -10.24 5.30 0.39
C LYS A 159 -11.43 4.56 -0.21
N ILE A 160 -12.49 5.28 -0.56
CA ILE A 160 -13.69 4.72 -1.20
C ILE A 160 -13.32 3.98 -2.49
N ALA A 161 -12.44 4.54 -3.32
CA ALA A 161 -12.00 3.88 -4.54
C ALA A 161 -11.27 2.55 -4.28
N ILE A 162 -10.41 2.50 -3.27
CA ILE A 162 -9.71 1.26 -2.87
C ILE A 162 -10.67 0.26 -2.22
N GLU A 163 -11.62 0.71 -1.41
CA GLU A 163 -12.66 -0.17 -0.82
C GLU A 163 -13.56 -0.77 -1.90
N ASN A 164 -13.94 0.01 -2.91
CA ASN A 164 -14.68 -0.51 -4.06
C ASN A 164 -13.91 -1.58 -4.84
N LEU A 165 -12.59 -1.40 -5.02
CA LEU A 165 -11.73 -2.43 -5.62
C LEU A 165 -11.65 -3.68 -4.74
N ARG A 166 -11.48 -3.51 -3.43
CA ARG A 166 -11.46 -4.60 -2.46
C ARG A 166 -12.78 -5.39 -2.53
N ASP A 167 -13.91 -4.72 -2.41
CA ASP A 167 -15.23 -5.36 -2.30
C ASP A 167 -15.61 -6.09 -3.60
N ARG A 168 -15.12 -5.61 -4.75
CA ARG A 168 -15.31 -6.28 -6.04
C ARG A 168 -14.46 -7.54 -6.19
N HIS A 169 -13.22 -7.54 -5.68
CA HIS A 169 -12.22 -8.56 -6.02
C HIS A 169 -11.82 -9.48 -4.86
N GLN A 170 -12.09 -9.12 -3.61
CA GLN A 170 -11.75 -9.90 -2.42
C GLN A 170 -13.00 -10.51 -1.78
N LYS A 171 -12.95 -11.82 -1.51
CA LYS A 171 -13.98 -12.48 -0.69
C LYS A 171 -13.66 -12.28 0.79
N LEU A 172 -14.61 -11.74 1.54
CA LEU A 172 -14.51 -11.48 2.98
C LEU A 172 -15.40 -12.46 3.80
N PRO A 173 -15.00 -12.86 5.02
CA PRO A 173 -13.66 -12.69 5.57
C PRO A 173 -12.64 -13.50 4.76
N GLY A 174 -11.41 -13.00 4.77
CA GLY A 174 -10.25 -13.64 4.16
C GLY A 174 -9.94 -15.03 4.74
N ASN A 175 -9.48 -15.96 3.92
CA ASN A 175 -9.19 -17.34 4.34
C ASN A 175 -7.99 -17.92 3.56
N ILE A 176 -6.96 -18.35 4.30
CA ILE A 176 -5.70 -18.85 3.73
C ILE A 176 -5.92 -20.11 2.89
N LEU A 177 -6.69 -21.09 3.37
CA LEU A 177 -6.95 -22.32 2.63
C LEU A 177 -7.68 -22.05 1.31
N ARG A 178 -8.70 -21.18 1.34
CA ARG A 178 -9.40 -20.75 0.13
C ARG A 178 -8.45 -20.06 -0.85
N ALA A 179 -7.62 -19.13 -0.37
CA ALA A 179 -6.64 -18.42 -1.20
C ALA A 179 -5.56 -19.35 -1.80
N LEU A 180 -5.21 -20.44 -1.11
CA LEU A 180 -4.33 -21.48 -1.63
C LEU A 180 -5.03 -22.32 -2.71
N LEU A 181 -6.28 -22.72 -2.48
CA LEU A 181 -7.08 -23.49 -3.44
C LEU A 181 -7.38 -22.70 -4.71
N ASP A 182 -7.55 -21.37 -4.61
CA ASP A 182 -7.72 -20.44 -5.74
C ASP A 182 -6.57 -20.51 -6.77
N ARG A 183 -5.42 -21.11 -6.42
CA ARG A 183 -4.35 -21.39 -7.40
C ARG A 183 -4.71 -22.48 -8.40
N PHE A 184 -5.49 -23.46 -7.98
CA PHE A 184 -5.83 -24.64 -8.77
C PHE A 184 -7.15 -24.48 -9.50
N ASP A 185 -7.96 -23.49 -9.11
CA ASP A 185 -9.22 -23.21 -9.78
C ASP A 185 -8.96 -22.57 -11.16
N LYS A 186 -9.18 -23.36 -12.21
CA LYS A 186 -8.96 -22.98 -13.62
C LYS A 186 -10.02 -21.99 -14.15
N ASN A 187 -11.09 -21.72 -13.38
CA ASN A 187 -12.30 -21.09 -13.91
C ASN A 187 -12.42 -19.57 -13.68
N LYS A 188 -11.54 -18.93 -12.90
CA LYS A 188 -11.47 -17.46 -12.86
C LYS A 188 -10.69 -16.94 -14.08
N LYS A 189 -11.33 -16.98 -15.27
CA LYS A 189 -10.94 -16.11 -16.40
C LYS A 189 -11.11 -14.67 -15.94
N ASP A 190 -10.09 -13.86 -16.22
CA ASP A 190 -9.98 -12.48 -15.78
C ASP A 190 -11.20 -11.67 -16.25
N ALA A 191 -12.04 -11.26 -15.29
CA ALA A 191 -13.20 -10.40 -15.48
C ALA A 191 -12.89 -9.01 -14.91
#